data_AF-A0A953NRZ4-F1
#
_entry.id   AF-A0A953NRZ4-F1
#
_cell.length_a   1.000
_cell.length_b   1.000
_cell.length_c   1.000
_cell.angle_alpha   90.00
_cell.angle_beta   90.00
_cell.angle_gamma   90.00
#
_symmetry.space_group_name_H-M   'P 1'
#
loop_
_entity.id
_entity.type
_entity.pdbx_description
1 polymer ?
#
loop_
_entity_poly.entity_id
_entity_poly.type
_entity_poly.pdbx_seq_one_letter_code
_entity_poly.pdbx_strand_id
1 'polypeptide(L)'
;MDRRKMLALLGASPALVAAAPSYAGTSSTAVPEAAASAADRLITVLNPAVAPGLAQRIPLAPRLDKLDGKTIYLVDTDWGGMGQNDGILQEMQAWFAEHMPSVKTIIKIKKGNFVTDDPGLWKEIADNKGDGVVLGVAG
;
A
#
# COMPACT_ATOMS: atom_id res chain seq x y z
N MET A 1 16.66 25.39 49.80
CA MET A 1 17.00 25.77 48.41
C MET A 1 15.70 25.80 47.63
N ASP A 2 15.20 26.99 47.33
CA ASP A 2 13.81 27.24 46.97
C ASP A 2 13.64 27.35 45.44
N ARG A 3 12.94 26.35 44.88
CA ARG A 3 12.62 26.18 43.45
C ARG A 3 11.84 27.35 42.84
N ARG A 4 11.34 28.29 43.64
CA ARG A 4 10.61 29.48 43.17
C ARG A 4 11.50 30.56 42.55
N LYS A 5 12.83 30.43 42.62
CA LYS A 5 13.78 31.42 42.06
C LYS A 5 14.44 31.01 40.72
N MET A 6 14.10 29.84 40.15
CA MET A 6 14.61 29.39 38.85
C MET A 6 13.64 29.60 37.68
N LEU A 7 12.65 30.48 37.82
CA LEU A 7 11.72 30.84 36.74
C LEU A 7 11.69 32.36 36.51
N ALA A 8 12.86 33.01 36.58
CA ALA A 8 13.02 34.45 36.36
C ALA A 8 13.98 34.76 35.19
N LEU A 9 14.16 33.84 34.23
CA LEU A 9 15.08 34.04 33.10
C LEU A 9 14.47 33.99 31.70
N LEU A 10 13.15 33.95 31.55
CA LEU A 10 12.50 34.16 30.25
C LEU A 10 11.40 35.20 30.44
N GLY A 11 11.79 36.47 30.29
CA GLY A 11 10.88 37.61 30.33
C GLY A 11 9.86 37.56 29.21
N ALA A 12 8.77 36.82 29.41
CA ALA A 12 7.60 36.83 28.55
C ALA A 12 6.38 37.21 29.38
N SER A 13 6.05 38.51 29.38
CA SER A 13 4.77 39.00 29.87
C SER A 13 3.66 38.52 28.93
N PRO A 14 2.49 38.08 29.43
CA PRO A 14 1.37 37.61 28.59
C PRO A 14 0.55 38.76 27.97
N ALA A 15 1.11 39.97 27.90
CA ALA A 15 0.38 41.19 27.54
C ALA A 15 0.52 41.61 26.07
N LEU A 16 0.87 40.69 25.16
CA LEU A 16 1.08 41.03 23.73
C LEU A 16 0.22 40.21 22.77
N VAL A 17 -1.05 39.98 23.09
CA VAL A 17 -2.05 39.46 22.13
C VAL A 17 -3.35 40.23 22.29
N ALA A 18 -3.33 41.55 22.06
CA ALA A 18 -4.55 42.35 21.93
C ALA A 18 -4.27 43.74 21.33
N ALA A 19 -3.59 43.83 20.18
CA ALA A 19 -3.63 45.02 19.32
C ALA A 19 -2.85 44.78 18.03
N ALA A 20 -3.43 44.02 17.10
CA ALA A 20 -3.13 44.19 15.69
C ALA A 20 -4.46 44.42 15.00
N PRO A 21 -4.75 45.62 14.46
CA PRO A 21 -5.88 45.76 13.55
C PRO A 21 -5.59 44.87 12.36
N SER A 22 -6.50 43.94 12.08
CA SER A 22 -6.53 43.20 10.83
C SER A 22 -6.74 44.21 9.71
N TYR A 23 -5.66 44.72 9.12
CA TYR A 23 -5.76 45.37 7.82
C TYR A 23 -6.12 44.27 6.82
N ALA A 24 -7.41 44.07 6.62
CA ALA A 24 -7.90 43.47 5.39
C ALA A 24 -7.45 44.40 4.27
N GLY A 25 -6.36 44.05 3.61
CA GLY A 25 -5.92 44.75 2.42
C GLY A 25 -7.05 44.67 1.40
N THR A 26 -7.71 45.80 1.15
CA THR A 26 -8.60 45.92 -0.01
C THR A 26 -7.69 45.78 -1.22
N SER A 27 -7.84 44.68 -1.96
CA SER A 27 -7.22 44.50 -3.26
C SER A 27 -7.74 45.58 -4.20
N SER A 28 -7.01 46.70 -4.26
CA SER A 28 -7.24 47.74 -5.27
C SER A 28 -6.49 47.35 -6.53
N THR A 29 -7.07 46.42 -7.27
CA THR A 29 -6.96 46.41 -8.73
C THR A 29 -8.32 45.98 -9.23
N ALA A 30 -9.11 46.96 -9.68
CA ALA A 30 -10.20 46.68 -10.60
C ALA A 30 -9.59 45.92 -11.78
N VAL A 31 -9.85 44.62 -11.84
CA VAL A 31 -9.64 43.85 -13.05
C VAL A 31 -10.54 44.52 -14.08
N PRO A 32 -10.01 45.11 -15.16
CA PRO A 32 -10.89 45.60 -16.20
C PRO A 32 -11.73 44.40 -16.62
N GLU A 33 -13.05 44.57 -16.56
CA GLU A 33 -13.97 43.62 -17.16
C GLU A 33 -13.78 43.72 -18.67
N ALA A 34 -12.71 43.08 -19.15
CA ALA A 34 -12.60 42.69 -20.51
C ALA A 34 -13.73 41.67 -20.69
N ALA A 35 -14.88 42.17 -21.14
CA ALA A 35 -15.87 41.41 -21.87
C ALA A 35 -15.23 40.88 -23.17
N ALA A 36 -14.21 40.03 -23.02
CA ALA A 36 -13.65 39.24 -24.08
C ALA A 36 -14.58 38.05 -24.23
N SER A 37 -15.61 38.27 -25.06
CA SER A 37 -16.50 37.27 -25.66
C SER A 37 -16.12 35.83 -25.27
N ALA A 38 -16.75 35.33 -24.22
CA ALA A 38 -16.64 33.92 -23.84
C ALA A 38 -17.46 33.02 -24.79
N ALA A 39 -18.23 33.61 -25.70
CA ALA A 39 -19.20 32.92 -26.54
C ALA A 39 -18.56 32.07 -27.66
N ASP A 40 -17.32 32.35 -28.06
CA ASP A 40 -16.69 31.70 -29.23
C ASP A 40 -15.30 31.07 -28.96
N ARG A 41 -14.91 30.89 -27.70
CA ARG A 41 -13.65 30.18 -27.40
C ARG A 41 -13.88 28.67 -27.40
N LEU A 42 -13.52 28.03 -28.52
CA LEU A 42 -13.42 26.56 -28.60
C LEU A 42 -12.36 26.07 -27.62
N ILE A 43 -12.79 25.25 -26.65
CA ILE A 43 -11.89 24.51 -25.77
C ILE A 43 -11.76 23.07 -26.27
N THR A 44 -10.53 22.57 -26.35
CA THR A 44 -10.28 21.16 -26.65
C THR A 44 -10.43 20.35 -25.38
N VAL A 45 -11.44 19.48 -25.33
CA VAL A 45 -11.66 18.53 -24.23
C VAL A 45 -11.13 17.17 -24.66
N LEU A 46 -10.13 16.66 -23.95
CA LEU A 46 -9.63 15.30 -24.18
C LEU A 46 -10.54 14.29 -23.49
N ASN A 47 -10.87 13.20 -24.19
CA ASN A 47 -11.54 12.07 -23.59
C ASN A 47 -10.50 11.17 -22.90
N PRO A 48 -10.49 11.04 -21.56
CA PRO A 48 -9.54 10.18 -20.85
C PRO A 48 -9.90 8.69 -20.96
N ALA A 49 -11.00 8.33 -21.61
CA ALA A 49 -11.41 6.95 -21.76
C ALA A 49 -10.38 6.17 -22.60
N VAL A 50 -9.61 5.33 -21.91
CA VAL A 50 -8.83 4.27 -22.55
C VAL A 50 -9.78 3.10 -22.79
N ALA A 51 -9.94 2.68 -24.04
CA ALA A 51 -10.66 1.44 -24.34
C ALA A 51 -9.91 0.28 -23.66
N PRO A 52 -10.54 -0.50 -22.76
CA PRO A 52 -9.84 -1.58 -22.10
C PRO A 52 -9.44 -2.63 -23.14
N GLY A 53 -8.14 -2.78 -23.35
CA GLY A 53 -7.61 -3.94 -24.07
C GLY A 53 -7.87 -5.20 -23.26
N LEU A 54 -8.20 -6.30 -23.93
CA LEU A 54 -8.19 -7.60 -23.26
C LEU A 54 -6.74 -7.91 -22.85
N ALA A 55 -6.55 -8.24 -21.58
CA ALA A 55 -5.26 -8.72 -21.10
C ALA A 55 -4.84 -9.98 -21.87
N GLN A 56 -3.55 -10.08 -22.19
CA GLN A 56 -3.00 -11.30 -22.75
C GLN A 56 -3.19 -12.44 -21.74
N ARG A 57 -3.85 -13.53 -22.16
CA ARG A 57 -4.07 -14.68 -21.30
C ARG A 57 -2.79 -15.50 -21.24
N ILE A 58 -2.14 -15.49 -20.07
CA ILE A 58 -1.04 -16.40 -19.76
C ILE A 58 -1.67 -17.65 -19.14
N PRO A 59 -1.37 -18.86 -19.64
CA PRO A 59 -1.90 -20.08 -19.05
C PRO A 59 -1.45 -20.20 -17.59
N LEU A 60 -2.35 -20.65 -16.72
CA LEU A 60 -2.01 -21.00 -15.35
C LEU A 60 -1.06 -22.21 -15.34
N ALA A 61 -0.35 -22.39 -14.23
CA ALA A 61 0.45 -23.58 -14.00
C ALA A 61 -0.41 -24.85 -14.20
N PRO A 62 0.13 -25.93 -14.78
CA PRO A 62 -0.57 -27.21 -14.91
C PRO A 62 -1.11 -27.68 -13.56
N ARG A 63 -2.32 -28.24 -13.57
CA ARG A 63 -2.92 -28.77 -12.35
C ARG A 63 -2.15 -30.00 -11.88
N LEU A 64 -1.86 -30.08 -10.59
CA LEU A 64 -1.34 -31.29 -9.97
C LEU A 64 -2.45 -32.35 -9.86
N ASP A 65 -2.14 -33.60 -10.18
CA ASP A 65 -3.08 -34.72 -10.01
C ASP A 65 -3.30 -35.08 -8.54
N LYS A 66 -2.26 -34.96 -7.72
CA LYS A 66 -2.25 -35.24 -6.28
C LYS A 66 -1.21 -34.39 -5.55
N LEU A 67 -1.40 -34.22 -4.25
CA LEU A 67 -0.47 -33.47 -3.40
C LEU A 67 0.57 -34.35 -2.70
N ASP A 68 0.40 -35.68 -2.68
CA ASP A 68 1.34 -36.58 -2.00
C ASP A 68 2.78 -36.42 -2.50
N GLY A 69 3.69 -36.23 -1.56
CA GLY A 69 5.12 -36.02 -1.81
C GLY A 69 5.44 -34.71 -2.54
N LYS A 70 4.50 -33.75 -2.58
CA LYS A 70 4.70 -32.44 -3.22
C LYS A 70 5.16 -31.41 -2.20
N THR A 71 5.86 -30.39 -2.69
CA THR A 71 6.24 -29.20 -1.93
C THR A 71 5.33 -28.04 -2.30
N ILE A 72 4.54 -27.56 -1.33
CA ILE A 72 3.60 -26.45 -1.48
C ILE A 72 4.09 -25.24 -0.68
N TYR A 73 4.33 -24.13 -1.38
CA TYR A 73 4.68 -22.86 -0.75
C TYR A 73 3.43 -22.11 -0.32
N LEU A 74 3.42 -21.64 0.92
CA LEU A 74 2.36 -20.81 1.50
C LEU A 74 2.92 -19.39 1.60
N VAL A 75 2.52 -18.53 0.68
CA VAL A 75 3.14 -17.21 0.49
C VAL A 75 2.18 -16.12 0.94
N ASP A 76 2.54 -15.39 2.00
CA ASP A 76 1.89 -14.14 2.35
C ASP A 76 2.38 -13.03 1.42
N THR A 77 1.45 -12.28 0.82
CA THR A 77 1.75 -11.10 -0.01
C THR A 77 2.00 -9.82 0.79
N ASP A 78 1.93 -9.89 2.12
CA ASP A 78 2.08 -8.79 3.09
C ASP A 78 1.09 -7.64 2.81
N TRP A 79 -0.16 -7.99 2.55
CA TRP A 79 -1.21 -7.00 2.32
C TRP A 79 -1.50 -6.19 3.58
N GLY A 80 -1.42 -4.87 3.46
CA GLY A 80 -1.57 -3.94 4.58
C GLY A 80 -0.32 -3.80 5.46
N GLY A 81 0.72 -4.58 5.18
CA GLY A 81 1.87 -4.74 6.07
C GLY A 81 1.48 -5.48 7.36
N MET A 82 2.49 -5.97 8.08
CA MET A 82 2.37 -6.63 9.40
C MET A 82 2.05 -8.13 9.38
N GLY A 83 2.18 -8.83 8.25
CA GLY A 83 2.02 -10.31 8.24
C GLY A 83 0.61 -10.78 8.62
N GLN A 84 -0.42 -10.06 8.17
CA GLN A 84 -1.81 -10.29 8.59
C GLN A 84 -2.35 -11.67 8.16
N ASN A 85 -1.73 -12.31 7.17
CA ASN A 85 -2.12 -13.65 6.75
C ASN A 85 -1.33 -14.76 7.48
N ASP A 86 -0.36 -14.43 8.33
CA ASP A 86 0.50 -15.43 8.98
C ASP A 86 -0.32 -16.46 9.77
N GLY A 87 -1.33 -16.03 10.51
CA GLY A 87 -2.17 -16.92 11.31
C GLY A 87 -2.89 -17.98 10.47
N ILE A 88 -3.55 -17.58 9.38
CA ILE A 88 -4.28 -18.54 8.53
C ILE A 88 -3.34 -19.48 7.77
N LEU A 89 -2.17 -18.98 7.35
CA LEU A 89 -1.17 -19.81 6.67
C LEU A 89 -0.51 -20.81 7.63
N GLN A 90 -0.29 -20.42 8.89
CA GLN A 90 0.20 -21.30 9.95
C GLN A 90 -0.80 -22.40 10.28
N GLU A 91 -2.08 -22.06 10.45
CA GLU A 91 -3.14 -23.05 10.69
C GLU A 91 -3.29 -24.01 9.50
N MET A 92 -3.19 -23.51 8.27
CA MET A 92 -3.21 -24.37 7.09
C MET A 92 -1.98 -25.30 7.06
N GLN A 93 -0.78 -24.81 7.40
CA GLN A 93 0.40 -25.66 7.54
C GLN A 93 0.21 -26.73 8.62
N ALA A 94 -0.36 -26.38 9.77
CA ALA A 94 -0.67 -27.33 10.84
C ALA A 94 -1.66 -28.40 10.36
N TRP A 95 -2.71 -28.00 9.65
CA TRP A 95 -3.68 -28.92 9.07
C TRP A 95 -3.02 -29.90 8.08
N PHE A 96 -2.15 -29.42 7.18
CA PHE A 96 -1.38 -30.27 6.27
C PHE A 96 -0.50 -31.27 7.04
N ALA A 97 0.17 -30.84 8.10
CA ALA A 97 1.02 -31.71 8.90
C ALA A 97 0.22 -32.84 9.58
N GLU A 98 -1.00 -32.56 10.03
CA GLU A 98 -1.87 -33.53 10.68
C GLU A 98 -2.56 -34.47 9.68
N HIS A 99 -3.09 -33.93 8.58
CA HIS A 99 -4.00 -34.67 7.69
C HIS A 99 -3.33 -35.18 6.41
N MET A 100 -2.22 -34.56 6.00
CA MET A 100 -1.49 -34.90 4.78
C MET A 100 0.03 -34.82 4.99
N PRO A 101 0.61 -35.62 5.90
CA PRO A 101 2.02 -35.52 6.30
C PRO A 101 3.02 -35.80 5.16
N SER A 102 2.56 -36.39 4.05
CA SER A 102 3.34 -36.57 2.83
C SER A 102 3.58 -35.25 2.07
N VAL A 103 2.79 -34.20 2.35
CA VAL A 103 2.88 -32.88 1.71
C VAL A 103 3.84 -32.02 2.51
N LYS A 104 4.91 -31.55 1.86
CA LYS A 104 5.83 -30.58 2.47
C LYS A 104 5.27 -29.18 2.27
N THR A 105 5.05 -28.43 3.36
CA THR A 105 4.63 -27.03 3.29
C THR A 105 5.76 -26.10 3.72
N ILE A 106 5.87 -24.93 3.06
CA ILE A 106 6.89 -23.91 3.38
C ILE A 106 6.23 -22.54 3.42
N ILE A 107 6.23 -21.89 4.58
CA ILE A 107 5.69 -20.53 4.74
C ILE A 107 6.74 -19.49 4.34
N LYS A 108 6.33 -18.49 3.57
CA LYS A 108 7.15 -17.34 3.17
C LYS A 108 6.33 -16.06 3.21
N ILE A 109 6.95 -14.97 3.62
CA ILE A 109 6.40 -13.62 3.47
C ILE A 109 7.17 -12.97 2.32
N LYS A 110 6.42 -12.48 1.35
CA LYS A 110 6.95 -11.74 0.20
C LYS A 110 7.57 -10.42 0.66
N LYS A 111 8.70 -10.03 0.05
CA LYS A 111 9.34 -8.75 0.35
C LYS A 111 8.63 -7.59 -0.35
N GLY A 112 8.58 -6.46 0.34
CA GLY A 112 7.88 -5.27 -0.15
C GLY A 112 6.37 -5.39 0.04
N ASN A 113 5.61 -4.50 -0.59
CA ASN A 113 4.15 -4.54 -0.51
C ASN A 113 3.55 -5.54 -1.53
N PHE A 114 2.24 -5.72 -1.48
CA PHE A 114 1.51 -6.61 -2.38
C PHE A 114 1.67 -6.30 -3.88
N VAL A 115 1.94 -5.05 -4.29
CA VAL A 115 2.12 -4.68 -5.71
C VAL A 115 3.55 -4.84 -6.21
N THR A 116 4.55 -4.80 -5.33
CA THR A 116 5.97 -4.87 -5.70
C THR A 116 6.34 -6.31 -6.04
N ASP A 117 7.12 -6.56 -7.09
CA ASP A 117 7.56 -7.91 -7.41
C ASP A 117 8.65 -8.41 -6.43
N ASP A 118 8.71 -9.73 -6.18
CA ASP A 118 9.79 -10.38 -5.40
C ASP A 118 10.50 -11.47 -6.23
N PRO A 119 11.39 -11.07 -7.17
CA PRO A 119 12.11 -12.02 -8.02
C PRO A 119 12.96 -13.03 -7.22
N GLY A 120 13.41 -12.63 -6.02
CA GLY A 120 14.21 -13.47 -5.15
C GLY A 120 13.40 -14.65 -4.61
N LEU A 121 12.18 -14.38 -4.13
CA LEU A 121 11.27 -15.43 -3.70
C LEU A 121 10.88 -16.36 -4.84
N TRP A 122 10.56 -15.84 -6.03
CA TRP A 122 10.20 -16.67 -7.17
C TRP A 122 11.34 -17.57 -7.63
N LYS A 123 12.57 -17.04 -7.62
CA LYS A 123 13.76 -17.84 -7.87
C LYS A 123 13.96 -18.93 -6.81
N GLU A 124 13.77 -18.61 -5.53
CA GLU A 124 13.86 -19.59 -4.45
C GLU A 124 12.86 -20.74 -4.65
N ILE A 125 11.60 -20.43 -4.97
CA ILE A 125 10.55 -21.43 -5.20
C ILE A 125 10.91 -22.33 -6.39
N ALA A 126 11.40 -21.73 -7.48
CA ALA A 126 11.83 -22.47 -8.67
C ALA A 126 13.03 -23.37 -8.37
N ASP A 127 14.07 -22.85 -7.71
CA ASP A 127 15.31 -23.57 -7.40
C ASP A 127 15.04 -24.75 -6.44
N ASN A 128 14.11 -24.59 -5.51
CA ASN A 128 13.68 -25.63 -4.57
C ASN A 128 12.63 -26.60 -5.14
N LYS A 129 12.26 -26.46 -6.42
CA LYS A 129 11.24 -27.28 -7.10
C LYS A 129 9.89 -27.26 -6.38
N GLY A 130 9.39 -26.07 -6.03
CA GLY A 130 8.02 -25.92 -5.54
C GLY A 130 7.00 -26.42 -6.57
N ASP A 131 6.16 -27.37 -6.18
CA ASP A 131 5.13 -27.96 -7.04
C ASP A 131 3.87 -27.08 -7.11
N GLY A 132 3.64 -26.25 -6.09
CA GLY A 132 2.49 -25.36 -6.02
C GLY A 132 2.71 -24.21 -5.04
N VAL A 133 1.91 -23.16 -5.21
CA VAL A 133 1.91 -21.97 -4.35
C VAL A 133 0.47 -21.63 -3.96
N VAL A 134 0.23 -21.38 -2.67
CA VAL A 134 -0.97 -20.76 -2.15
C VAL A 134 -0.61 -19.32 -1.78
N LEU A 135 -1.33 -18.35 -2.35
CA LEU A 135 -1.10 -16.92 -2.09
C LEU A 135 -2.12 -16.42 -1.06
N GLY A 136 -1.65 -16.02 0.11
CA GLY A 136 -2.40 -15.22 1.07
C GLY A 136 -2.41 -13.76 0.63
N VAL A 137 -3.56 -13.28 0.18
CA VAL A 137 -3.72 -11.89 -0.26
C VAL A 137 -4.19 -11.03 0.91
N ALA A 138 -5.43 -11.11 1.33
CA ALA A 138 -5.95 -10.37 2.48
C ALA A 138 -6.62 -11.33 3.47
N GLY A 139 -6.48 -11.03 4.76
CA GLY A 139 -7.04 -11.77 5.89
C GLY A 139 -7.96 -10.89 6.73
#